data_AF-Q2G5C1-F1
#
_entry.id   AF-Q2G5C1-F1
#
_cell.length_a   1.000
_cell.length_b   1.000
_cell.length_c   1.000
_cell.angle_alpha   90.00
_cell.angle_beta   90.00
_cell.angle_gamma   90.00
#
_symmetry.space_group_name_H-M   'P 1'
#
loop_
_entity.id
_entity.type
_entity.pdbx_description
1 polymer ?
#
loop_
_entity_poly.entity_id
_entity_poly.type
_entity_poly.pdbx_seq_one_letter_code
_entity_poly.pdbx_strand_id
1 'polypeptide(L)'
;MRSPIDLLTPGQIARSARAVAFVTTLALGYGYVTNALEPVSAGVGAFVLASSLLLAAPRQRATEMLGAVTVWMCFAEFLATVESGSFAMWRLAVAVATLGGVMAVIRVQHLRELARTAPDVLLGNLDRRSISGISVVPLSDAKLAALRGDDTASA
;
A
#
# COMPACT_ATOMS: atom_id res chain seq x y z
N MET A 1 -14.19 12.56 -19.78
CA MET A 1 -12.74 12.89 -19.79
C MET A 1 -12.03 11.72 -19.12
N ARG A 2 -11.07 11.06 -19.78
CA ARG A 2 -10.35 9.91 -19.22
C ARG A 2 -9.32 10.41 -18.21
N SER A 3 -9.28 9.82 -17.02
CA SER A 3 -8.31 10.20 -16.00
C SER A 3 -6.92 9.74 -16.42
N PRO A 4 -5.85 10.52 -16.25
CA PRO A 4 -4.48 10.08 -16.59
C PRO A 4 -4.06 8.83 -15.79
N ILE A 5 -4.74 8.54 -14.69
CA ILE A 5 -4.55 7.36 -13.84
C ILE A 5 -5.04 6.07 -14.53
N ASP A 6 -5.98 6.18 -15.48
CA ASP A 6 -6.59 5.05 -16.19
C ASP A 6 -5.63 4.39 -17.20
N LEU A 7 -4.57 5.11 -17.59
CA LEU A 7 -3.56 4.66 -18.55
C LEU A 7 -2.36 3.95 -17.89
N LEU A 8 -2.30 3.94 -16.56
CA LEU A 8 -1.22 3.25 -15.84
C LEU A 8 -1.51 1.75 -15.77
N THR A 9 -0.46 0.94 -15.84
CA THR A 9 -0.56 -0.49 -15.51
C THR A 9 -0.23 -0.71 -14.03
N PRO A 10 -0.87 -1.68 -13.35
CA PRO A 10 -0.51 -2.07 -11.99
C PRO A 10 0.98 -2.40 -11.84
N GLY A 11 1.61 -2.97 -12.88
CA GLY A 11 3.06 -3.19 -12.92
C GLY A 11 3.90 -1.90 -12.89
N GLN A 12 3.47 -0.83 -13.55
CA GLN A 12 4.12 0.49 -13.47
C GLN A 12 4.00 1.09 -12.06
N ILE A 13 2.85 0.95 -11.41
CA ILE A 13 2.63 1.39 -10.02
C ILE A 13 3.56 0.63 -9.07
N ALA A 14 3.68 -0.69 -9.22
CA ALA A 14 4.60 -1.47 -8.40
C ALA A 14 6.06 -1.04 -8.61
N ARG A 15 6.44 -0.70 -9.84
CA ARG A 15 7.80 -0.22 -10.16
C ARG A 15 8.08 1.16 -9.59
N SER A 16 7.13 2.10 -9.67
CA SER A 16 7.27 3.41 -9.02
C SER A 16 7.28 3.27 -7.50
N ALA A 17 6.47 2.38 -6.94
CA ALA A 17 6.44 2.11 -5.50
C ALA A 17 7.79 1.60 -4.96
N ARG A 18 8.54 0.82 -5.75
CA ARG A 18 9.92 0.43 -5.38
C ARG A 18 10.86 1.62 -5.26
N ALA A 19 10.80 2.54 -6.23
CA ALA A 19 11.61 3.75 -6.18
C ALA A 19 11.24 4.63 -4.97
N VAL A 20 9.93 4.80 -4.71
CA VAL A 20 9.44 5.54 -3.54
C VAL A 20 9.88 4.87 -2.23
N ALA A 21 9.75 3.54 -2.12
CA ALA A 21 10.20 2.82 -0.94
C ALA A 21 11.69 3.03 -0.69
N PHE A 22 12.52 2.91 -1.72
CA PHE A 22 13.96 3.12 -1.62
C PHE A 22 14.32 4.54 -1.16
N VAL A 23 13.75 5.56 -1.79
CA VAL A 23 13.97 6.96 -1.41
C VAL A 23 13.49 7.24 0.02
N THR A 24 12.34 6.70 0.41
CA THR A 24 11.79 6.88 1.76
C THR A 24 12.68 6.22 2.82
N THR A 25 13.18 5.02 2.55
CA THR A 25 14.14 4.33 3.45
C THR A 25 15.41 5.15 3.65
N LEU A 26 15.98 5.71 2.57
CA LEU A 26 17.17 6.55 2.67
C LEU A 26 16.90 7.85 3.43
N ALA A 27 15.80 8.52 3.14
CA ALA A 27 15.41 9.77 3.79
C ALA A 27 15.18 9.57 5.30
N LEU A 28 14.46 8.52 5.68
CA LEU A 28 14.26 8.16 7.08
C LEU A 28 15.59 7.78 7.74
N GLY A 29 16.42 6.96 7.11
CA GLY A 29 17.72 6.56 7.65
C GLY A 29 18.61 7.77 7.93
N TYR A 30 18.68 8.72 7.00
CA TYR A 30 19.40 9.98 7.19
C TYR A 30 18.83 10.81 8.34
N GLY A 31 17.50 10.94 8.42
CA GLY A 31 16.86 11.70 9.49
C GLY A 31 17.00 11.06 10.88
N TYR A 32 17.06 9.72 10.95
CA TYR A 32 17.38 9.00 12.18
C TYR A 32 18.82 9.25 12.63
N VAL A 33 19.79 9.15 11.72
CA VAL A 33 21.22 9.39 12.03
C VAL A 33 21.45 10.84 12.46
N THR A 34 20.93 11.81 11.70
CA THR A 34 21.06 13.24 12.07
C THR A 34 20.24 13.66 13.28
N ASN A 35 19.45 12.75 13.85
CA ASN A 35 18.53 12.96 14.96
C ASN A 35 17.56 14.16 14.79
N ALA A 36 17.32 14.54 13.54
CA ALA A 36 16.41 15.64 13.17
C ALA A 36 14.95 15.17 13.05
N LEU A 37 14.69 13.88 13.23
CA LEU A 37 13.39 13.26 13.02
C LEU A 37 12.46 13.43 14.23
N GLU A 38 11.42 14.23 14.07
CA GLU A 38 10.33 14.37 15.05
C GLU A 38 9.38 13.15 15.03
N PRO A 39 8.67 12.83 16.14
CA PRO A 39 7.76 11.68 16.21
C PRO A 39 6.70 11.65 15.10
N VAL A 40 6.13 12.82 14.75
CA VAL A 40 5.11 12.93 13.70
C VAL A 40 5.72 12.60 12.34
N SER A 41 6.87 13.20 12.01
CA SER A 41 7.57 12.96 10.75
C SER A 41 8.02 11.50 10.59
N ALA A 42 8.47 10.88 11.70
CA ALA A 42 8.82 9.46 11.75
C ALA A 42 7.60 8.57 11.46
N GLY A 43 6.44 8.87 12.06
CA GLY A 43 5.19 8.15 11.79
C GLY A 43 4.70 8.30 10.35
N VAL A 44 4.73 9.52 9.81
CA VAL A 44 4.35 9.75 8.40
C VAL A 44 5.28 8.99 7.46
N GLY A 45 6.59 9.08 7.66
CA GLY A 45 7.55 8.34 6.85
C GLY A 45 7.40 6.83 7.00
N ALA A 46 7.10 6.34 8.20
CA ALA A 46 6.83 4.93 8.46
C ALA A 46 5.63 4.41 7.67
N PHE A 47 4.53 5.17 7.69
CA PHE A 47 3.32 4.86 6.93
C PHE A 47 3.59 4.86 5.41
N VAL A 48 4.33 5.85 4.90
CA VAL A 48 4.68 5.96 3.48
C VAL A 48 5.59 4.81 3.06
N LEU A 49 6.60 4.48 3.87
CA LEU A 49 7.50 3.37 3.62
C LEU A 49 6.73 2.04 3.58
N ALA A 50 5.90 1.76 4.57
CA ALA A 50 5.10 0.53 4.60
C ALA A 50 4.11 0.44 3.43
N SER A 51 3.40 1.52 3.12
CA SER A 51 2.46 1.55 1.99
C SER A 51 3.16 1.33 0.66
N SER A 52 4.32 1.97 0.44
CA SER A 52 5.11 1.78 -0.77
C SER A 52 5.73 0.38 -0.85
N LEU A 53 6.18 -0.20 0.28
CA LEU A 53 6.71 -1.57 0.32
C LEU A 53 5.65 -2.61 -0.05
N LEU A 54 4.43 -2.46 0.48
CA LEU A 54 3.31 -3.35 0.17
C LEU A 54 2.90 -3.30 -1.31
N LEU A 55 3.00 -2.13 -1.95
CA LEU A 55 2.75 -1.96 -3.37
C LEU A 55 3.93 -2.45 -4.24
N ALA A 56 5.16 -2.33 -3.75
CA ALA A 56 6.39 -2.71 -4.45
C ALA A 56 6.54 -4.24 -4.64
N ALA A 57 6.07 -5.02 -3.67
CA ALA A 57 6.12 -6.48 -3.69
C ALA A 57 4.74 -7.08 -3.41
N PRO A 58 3.81 -6.99 -4.38
CA PRO A 58 2.43 -7.36 -4.13
C PRO A 58 2.28 -8.85 -3.77
N ARG A 59 3.14 -9.74 -4.31
CA ARG A 59 3.10 -11.19 -4.10
C ARG A 59 3.60 -11.67 -2.73
N GLN A 60 4.32 -10.85 -1.98
CA GLN A 60 4.84 -11.23 -0.66
C GLN A 60 3.76 -11.13 0.41
N ARG A 61 3.91 -11.81 1.57
CA ARG A 61 2.93 -11.69 2.68
C ARG A 61 3.03 -10.32 3.35
N ALA A 62 1.88 -9.72 3.63
CA ALA A 62 1.80 -8.36 4.18
C ALA A 62 2.50 -8.25 5.54
N THR A 63 2.31 -9.27 6.36
CA THR A 63 2.89 -9.38 7.71
C THR A 63 4.41 -9.49 7.68
N GLU A 64 4.98 -10.22 6.72
CA GLU A 64 6.45 -10.31 6.53
C GLU A 64 7.05 -8.96 6.16
N MET A 65 6.40 -8.23 5.24
CA MET A 65 6.87 -6.92 4.80
C MET A 65 6.78 -5.87 5.92
N LEU A 66 5.65 -5.81 6.62
CA LEU A 66 5.52 -4.91 7.77
C LEU A 66 6.47 -5.29 8.90
N GLY A 67 6.68 -6.59 9.15
CA GLY A 67 7.68 -7.07 10.10
C GLY A 67 9.09 -6.58 9.76
N ALA A 68 9.48 -6.65 8.48
CA ALA A 68 10.77 -6.12 8.02
C ALA A 68 10.89 -4.60 8.25
N VAL A 69 9.83 -3.83 7.99
CA VAL A 69 9.83 -2.38 8.27
C VAL A 69 9.95 -2.09 9.76
N THR A 70 9.23 -2.83 10.61
CA THR A 70 9.33 -2.69 12.07
C THR A 70 10.74 -2.98 12.56
N VAL A 71 11.36 -4.07 12.11
CA VAL A 71 12.75 -4.40 12.46
C VAL A 71 13.71 -3.30 12.01
N TRP A 72 13.53 -2.79 10.79
CA TRP A 72 14.34 -1.69 10.27
C TRP A 72 14.22 -0.42 11.12
N MET A 73 13.02 -0.05 11.56
CA MET A 73 12.82 1.11 12.44
C MET A 73 13.43 0.93 13.82
N CYS A 74 13.29 -0.26 14.41
CA CYS A 74 13.97 -0.57 15.67
C CYS A 74 15.49 -0.42 15.53
N PHE A 75 16.05 -0.87 14.42
CA PHE A 75 17.48 -0.74 14.15
C PHE A 75 17.90 0.73 13.94
N ALA A 76 17.11 1.51 13.20
CA ALA A 76 17.37 2.93 12.98
C ALA A 76 17.30 3.73 14.29
N GLU A 77 16.31 3.47 15.14
CA GLU A 77 16.17 4.10 16.45
C GLU A 77 17.32 3.69 17.39
N PHE A 78 17.74 2.42 17.35
CA PHE A 78 18.90 1.95 18.10
C PHE A 78 20.18 2.69 17.68
N LEU A 79 20.41 2.84 16.37
CA LEU A 79 21.58 3.57 15.87
C LEU A 79 21.54 5.05 16.27
N ALA A 80 20.38 5.69 16.15
CA ALA A 80 20.17 7.07 16.61
C ALA A 80 20.42 7.21 18.12
N THR A 81 20.10 6.18 18.90
CA THR A 81 20.35 6.15 20.35
C THR A 81 21.83 6.01 20.69
N VAL A 82 22.58 5.22 19.92
CA VAL A 82 24.04 5.09 20.08
C VAL A 82 24.73 6.44 19.88
N GLU A 83 24.27 7.24 18.91
CA GLU A 83 24.83 8.56 18.66
C GLU A 83 24.36 9.62 19.68
N SER A 84 23.07 9.61 20.03
CA SER A 84 22.47 10.67 20.86
C SER A 84 22.50 10.42 22.37
N GLY A 85 22.73 9.17 22.80
CA GLY A 85 22.70 8.77 24.21
C GLY A 85 21.30 8.69 24.83
N SER A 86 20.22 8.99 24.09
CA SER A 86 18.85 8.93 24.59
C SER A 86 17.93 8.15 23.65
N PHE A 87 17.19 7.19 24.19
CA PHE A 87 16.23 6.40 23.42
C PHE A 87 14.89 7.13 23.31
N ALA A 88 14.54 7.62 22.12
CA ALA A 88 13.29 8.36 21.91
C ALA A 88 12.09 7.41 21.75
N MET A 89 11.66 6.81 22.87
CA MET A 89 10.59 5.80 22.90
C MET A 89 9.30 6.27 22.24
N TRP A 90 8.96 7.56 22.35
CA TRP A 90 7.76 8.13 21.74
C TRP A 90 7.80 8.13 20.21
N ARG A 91 8.97 8.38 19.62
CA ARG A 91 9.17 8.37 18.17
C ARG A 91 8.93 6.97 17.60
N LEU A 92 9.47 5.95 18.25
CA LEU A 92 9.26 4.56 17.87
C LEU A 92 7.81 4.12 18.07
N ALA A 93 7.17 4.49 19.18
CA ALA A 93 5.78 4.13 19.46
C ALA A 93 4.80 4.68 18.41
N VAL A 94 4.98 5.95 18.01
CA VAL A 94 4.18 6.59 16.95
C VAL A 94 4.41 5.89 15.61
N ALA A 95 5.66 5.59 15.26
CA ALA A 95 5.98 4.87 14.04
C ALA A 95 5.30 3.48 14.00
N VAL A 96 5.38 2.69 15.07
CA VAL A 96 4.71 1.38 15.17
C VAL A 96 3.19 1.50 15.11
N ALA A 97 2.59 2.50 15.77
CA ALA A 97 1.15 2.74 15.71
C ALA A 97 0.68 3.04 14.27
N THR A 98 1.45 3.86 13.54
CA THR A 98 1.13 4.18 12.14
C THR A 98 1.27 2.97 11.20
N LEU A 99 2.20 2.04 11.47
CA LEU A 99 2.31 0.78 10.72
C LEU A 99 1.04 -0.08 10.84
N GLY A 100 0.41 -0.10 12.01
CA GLY A 100 -0.88 -0.78 12.20
C GLY A 100 -1.99 -0.21 11.32
N GLY A 101 -1.99 1.12 11.14
CA GLY A 101 -2.97 1.83 10.31
C GLY A 101 -2.90 1.46 8.82
N VAL A 102 -1.73 1.08 8.30
CA VAL A 102 -1.54 0.71 6.88
C VAL A 102 -2.42 -0.47 6.47
N MET A 103 -2.66 -1.43 7.38
CA MET A 103 -3.51 -2.58 7.08
C MET A 103 -4.98 -2.23 6.89
N ALA A 104 -5.45 -1.12 7.48
CA ALA A 104 -6.82 -0.64 7.31
C ALA A 104 -7.05 0.04 5.94
N VAL A 105 -5.99 0.31 5.17
CA VAL A 105 -6.10 1.02 3.88
C VAL A 105 -6.55 0.05 2.78
N ILE A 106 -7.87 -0.03 2.59
CA ILE A 106 -8.55 -0.89 1.60
C ILE A 106 -7.96 -0.72 0.19
N ARG A 107 -7.62 0.51 -0.22
CA ARG A 107 -7.03 0.77 -1.54
C ARG A 107 -5.68 0.12 -1.77
N VAL A 108 -4.82 0.05 -0.73
CA VAL A 108 -3.51 -0.60 -0.85
C VAL A 108 -3.70 -2.10 -1.06
N GLN A 109 -4.63 -2.72 -0.34
CA GLN A 109 -4.93 -4.14 -0.52
C GLN A 109 -5.55 -4.43 -1.89
N HIS A 110 -6.45 -3.56 -2.37
CA HIS A 110 -7.08 -3.72 -3.67
C HIS A 110 -6.09 -3.59 -4.84
N LEU A 111 -5.25 -2.56 -4.83
CA LEU A 111 -4.19 -2.39 -5.84
C LEU A 111 -3.21 -3.56 -5.84
N ARG A 112 -2.94 -4.12 -4.66
CA ARG A 112 -2.07 -5.26 -4.49
C ARG A 112 -2.67 -6.55 -5.05
N GLU A 113 -3.98 -6.73 -4.91
CA GLU A 113 -4.71 -7.83 -5.54
C GLU A 113 -4.74 -7.69 -7.06
N LEU A 114 -5.04 -6.50 -7.58
CA LEU A 114 -4.99 -6.18 -9.02
C LEU A 114 -3.60 -6.44 -9.62
N ALA A 115 -2.54 -6.05 -8.91
CA ALA A 115 -1.16 -6.31 -9.34
C ALA A 115 -0.77 -7.79 -9.30
N ARG A 116 -1.48 -8.63 -8.51
CA ARG A 116 -1.28 -10.08 -8.51
C ARG A 116 -2.00 -10.75 -9.68
N THR A 117 -3.23 -10.34 -9.99
CA THR A 117 -4.09 -11.02 -10.97
C THR A 117 -3.87 -10.54 -12.40
N ALA A 118 -3.67 -9.24 -12.62
CA ALA A 118 -3.61 -8.65 -13.97
C ALA A 118 -2.56 -7.52 -14.05
N PRO A 119 -1.25 -7.83 -14.03
CA PRO A 119 -0.17 -6.83 -13.93
C PRO A 119 -0.04 -5.92 -15.16
N ASP A 120 -0.38 -6.43 -16.36
CA ASP A 120 -0.17 -5.75 -17.64
C ASP A 120 -1.45 -5.12 -18.22
N VAL A 121 -2.58 -5.30 -17.55
CA VAL A 121 -3.86 -4.73 -17.98
C VAL A 121 -3.99 -3.31 -17.43
N LEU A 122 -4.38 -2.37 -18.29
CA LEU A 122 -4.60 -0.97 -17.91
C LEU A 122 -5.62 -0.84 -16.79
N LEU A 123 -5.36 0.03 -15.82
CA LEU A 123 -6.26 0.28 -14.71
C LEU A 123 -7.66 0.66 -15.21
N GLY A 124 -7.80 1.51 -16.23
CA GLY A 124 -9.13 1.88 -16.75
C GLY A 124 -9.99 0.71 -17.26
N ASN A 125 -9.37 -0.42 -17.65
CA ASN A 125 -10.08 -1.62 -18.08
C ASN A 125 -10.44 -2.54 -16.90
N LEU A 126 -9.65 -2.53 -15.83
CA LEU A 126 -9.92 -3.24 -14.59
C LEU A 126 -10.94 -2.48 -13.71
N ASP A 127 -10.89 -1.14 -13.77
CA ASP A 127 -11.65 -0.23 -12.91
C ASP A 127 -13.12 -0.04 -13.34
N ARG A 128 -13.48 -0.50 -14.55
CA ARG A 128 -14.88 -0.55 -15.01
C ARG A 128 -15.78 -1.42 -14.12
N ARG A 129 -15.21 -2.34 -13.32
CA ARG A 129 -15.95 -3.12 -12.30
C ARG A 129 -15.84 -2.56 -10.87
N SER A 130 -14.83 -1.74 -10.54
CA SER A 130 -14.57 -1.28 -9.16
C SER A 130 -14.90 0.18 -8.87
N ILE A 131 -15.07 1.06 -9.87
CA ILE A 131 -15.53 2.44 -9.62
C ILE A 131 -17.01 2.51 -9.20
N SER A 132 -17.77 1.42 -9.34
CA SER A 132 -19.11 1.30 -8.72
C SER A 132 -19.05 0.77 -7.28
N GLY A 133 -17.93 0.94 -6.57
CA GLY A 133 -17.64 0.44 -5.22
C GLY A 133 -18.38 1.12 -4.06
N ILE A 134 -19.56 1.70 -4.29
CA ILE A 134 -20.63 1.76 -3.27
C ILE A 134 -21.55 0.51 -3.37
N SER A 135 -21.38 -0.32 -4.39
CA SER A 135 -22.13 -1.57 -4.56
C SER A 135 -21.23 -2.78 -4.27
N VAL A 136 -20.92 -2.99 -2.99
CA VAL A 136 -20.81 -4.37 -2.47
C VAL A 136 -22.24 -4.90 -2.35
N VAL A 137 -22.91 -5.07 -3.49
CA VAL A 137 -24.14 -5.84 -3.58
C VAL A 137 -23.76 -7.03 -4.45
N PRO A 138 -23.70 -8.27 -3.91
CA PRO A 138 -23.63 -9.45 -4.76
C PRO A 138 -24.75 -9.34 -5.80
N LEU A 139 -24.49 -9.69 -7.07
CA LEU A 139 -25.57 -9.72 -8.06
C LEU A 139 -26.72 -10.52 -7.46
N SER A 140 -27.85 -9.86 -7.15
CA SER A 140 -29.00 -10.55 -6.60
C SER A 140 -29.43 -11.64 -7.59
N ASP A 141 -29.96 -12.74 -7.08
CA ASP A 141 -30.38 -13.87 -7.92
C ASP A 141 -31.33 -13.45 -9.05
N ALA A 142 -32.08 -12.36 -8.85
CA ALA A 142 -32.92 -11.72 -9.86
C ALA A 142 -32.13 -11.22 -11.10
N LYS A 143 -30.92 -10.69 -10.91
CA LYS A 143 -30.07 -10.18 -11.99
C LYS A 143 -29.32 -11.30 -12.72
N LEU A 144 -29.00 -12.39 -12.02
CA LEU A 144 -28.51 -13.64 -12.61
C LEU A 144 -29.60 -14.37 -13.42
N ALA A 145 -30.84 -14.34 -12.96
CA ALA A 145 -31.99 -14.89 -13.68
C ALA A 145 -32.31 -14.09 -14.96
N ALA A 146 -32.22 -12.75 -14.91
CA ALA A 146 -32.41 -11.91 -16.09
C ALA A 146 -31.38 -12.20 -17.20
N LEU A 147 -30.11 -12.39 -16.84
CA LEU A 147 -29.05 -12.73 -17.80
C LEU A 147 -29.21 -14.13 -18.42
N ARG A 148 -29.76 -15.10 -17.68
CA ARG A 148 -30.10 -16.41 -18.25
C ARG A 148 -31.31 -16.36 -19.19
N GLY A 149 -32.23 -15.42 -18.98
CA GLY A 149 -33.38 -15.22 -19.86
C GLY A 149 -32.99 -14.67 -21.23
N ASP A 150 -32.03 -13.74 -21.28
CA ASP A 150 -31.57 -13.13 -22.54
C ASP A 150 -30.84 -14.14 -23.44
N ASP A 151 -30.06 -15.07 -22.88
CA ASP A 151 -29.39 -16.13 -23.66
C ASP A 151 -30.37 -17.13 -24.30
N THR A 152 -31.59 -17.26 -23.76
CA THR A 152 -32.63 -18.14 -24.32
C THR A 152 -33.53 -17.45 -25.35
N ALA A 153 -33.48 -16.12 -25.47
CA ALA A 153 -34.28 -15.36 -26.42
C ALA A 153 -33.57 -15.09 -27.76
N SER A 154 -32.31 -15.51 -27.90
CA SER A 154 -31.50 -15.37 -29.12
C SER A 154 -31.19 -16.69 -29.84
N ALA A 155 -32.02 -17.72 -29.65
CA ALA A 155 -32.01 -18.98 -30.42
C ALA A 155 -33.38 -19.19 -31.07
#